data_AF-A0A366HE06-F1
#
_entry.id   AF-A0A366HE06-F1
#
_cell.length_a   1.000
_cell.length_b   1.000
_cell.length_c   1.000
_cell.angle_alpha   90.00
_cell.angle_beta   90.00
_cell.angle_gamma   90.00
#
_symmetry.space_group_name_H-M   'P 1'
#
loop_
_entity.id
_entity.type
_entity.pdbx_description
1 polymer ?
#
loop_
_entity_poly.entity_id
_entity_poly.type
_entity_poly.pdbx_seq_one_letter_code
_entity_poly.pdbx_strand_id
1 'polypeptide(L)'
;MDSEGPATARTFMHSHTFARRCSCAIRCLLFAAFVFLAASARVEAQRNSWTSDDVRPLTKLPWLGAELRPLDVMLDEIFREPNETIRYAVLAEYLAMIPVEQLGEAYNRCILLEGKQTPDELVEFLLHIWARRDPHACWKKAKTLFDLVGIEEGILCYDSYMDRPKITVQNRDAFRASRYWLQQKASILGFITGLQDSPLPEEERVRLMRECVDIWFTKFKTWPNKGLYSDYRWSLWGRFRTFDLTLDELRPYPLTARDNGARAESEIALRRWLEKAPQEAVQILDKITVQNEEWKAYQISEIEAGREVGPQGALPFPSTEWLWLWRGLDPEGMLTWARRAGSVSDPVVLAARGMLLSQVDERTRAEWFQAARDADEHDAVLSDLLGQWSIWDTRAAMRTALGFQKHESPHLSSTVQSDATNNFLPPNLRHGNLGFIREFDVELLRKRFDDGYLYDWATEAMEAWGRVDVGEAARYGLEGLMKLNHYPRSDLIKFLKGENNEFSDTGDMIDRTFCYLRVWAVVRPDEMKTWIATIQDSAMRDALTWLLENPWGTGENVEQ
;
A
#
# COMPACT_ATOMS: atom_id res chain seq x y z
N MET A 1 23.00 72.08 -74.01
CA MET A 1 22.13 71.49 -75.03
C MET A 1 22.01 70.02 -74.70
N ASP A 2 20.86 69.66 -74.14
CA ASP A 2 20.00 68.49 -74.41
C ASP A 2 20.67 67.10 -74.52
N SER A 3 20.18 66.00 -73.95
CA SER A 3 18.93 65.67 -73.26
C SER A 3 18.98 64.22 -72.74
N GLU A 4 18.16 63.92 -71.72
CA GLU A 4 17.52 62.63 -71.38
C GLU A 4 18.29 61.49 -70.66
N GLY A 5 17.74 61.04 -69.51
CA GLY A 5 18.15 59.89 -68.68
C GLY A 5 17.44 58.57 -69.08
N PRO A 6 17.08 57.63 -68.15
CA PRO A 6 17.42 57.48 -66.73
C PRO A 6 17.67 56.02 -66.22
N ALA A 7 18.08 55.92 -64.93
CA ALA A 7 17.64 54.97 -63.88
C ALA A 7 17.95 53.43 -63.84
N THR A 8 18.58 53.06 -62.70
CA THR A 8 18.24 52.00 -61.70
C THR A 8 18.51 50.50 -61.92
N ALA A 9 19.20 49.90 -60.93
CA ALA A 9 18.70 48.85 -60.00
C ALA A 9 19.71 47.69 -59.76
N ARG A 10 20.14 47.51 -58.50
CA ARG A 10 20.55 46.20 -57.93
C ARG A 10 20.67 46.29 -56.40
N THR A 11 19.67 45.78 -55.69
CA THR A 11 19.75 45.54 -54.25
C THR A 11 18.91 44.31 -53.84
N PHE A 12 19.48 43.54 -52.91
CA PHE A 12 18.86 42.57 -51.97
C PHE A 12 18.28 41.23 -52.49
N MET A 13 19.07 40.16 -52.35
CA MET A 13 18.59 38.80 -52.09
C MET A 13 19.43 38.17 -50.96
N HIS A 14 18.99 38.28 -49.69
CA HIS A 14 19.54 37.47 -48.58
C HIS A 14 18.65 37.45 -47.30
N SER A 15 17.31 37.40 -47.40
CA SER A 15 16.44 37.36 -46.21
C SER A 15 15.62 36.07 -45.99
N HIS A 16 15.56 35.14 -46.95
CA HIS A 16 14.64 33.99 -46.84
C HIS A 16 15.19 32.72 -46.17
N THR A 17 16.51 32.56 -46.03
CA THR A 17 17.11 31.37 -45.41
C THR A 17 17.18 31.45 -43.88
N PHE A 18 17.18 32.65 -43.30
CA PHE A 18 17.24 32.83 -41.84
C PHE A 18 15.89 32.50 -41.16
N ALA A 19 14.77 32.91 -41.76
CA ALA A 19 13.43 32.68 -41.22
C ALA A 19 13.04 31.19 -41.15
N ARG A 20 13.50 30.35 -42.09
CA ARG A 20 13.21 28.90 -42.07
C ARG A 20 13.99 28.14 -40.99
N ARG A 21 15.20 28.57 -40.65
CA ARG A 21 16.00 27.92 -39.60
C ARG A 21 15.49 28.26 -38.19
N CYS A 22 15.00 29.49 -37.96
CA CYS A 22 14.37 29.86 -36.69
C CYS A 22 13.04 29.11 -36.43
N SER A 23 12.23 28.85 -37.47
CA SER A 23 10.95 28.15 -37.30
C SER A 23 11.10 26.69 -36.86
N CYS A 24 12.13 26.00 -37.35
CA CYS A 24 12.39 24.61 -36.96
C CYS A 24 12.89 24.50 -35.51
N ALA A 25 13.77 25.40 -35.07
CA ALA A 25 14.29 25.42 -33.71
C ALA A 25 13.18 25.70 -32.67
N ILE A 26 12.27 26.64 -32.97
CA ILE A 26 11.14 26.97 -32.10
C ILE A 26 10.17 25.78 -32.00
N ARG A 27 9.89 25.08 -33.10
CA ARG A 27 9.03 23.88 -33.08
C ARG A 27 9.65 22.72 -32.30
N CYS A 28 10.96 22.50 -32.42
CA CYS A 28 11.65 21.48 -31.63
C CYS A 28 11.68 21.82 -30.14
N LEU A 29 11.86 23.10 -29.77
CA LEU A 29 11.80 23.55 -28.37
C LEU A 29 10.39 23.42 -27.79
N LEU A 30 9.34 23.77 -28.55
CA LEU A 30 7.96 23.60 -28.11
C LEU A 30 7.56 22.13 -28.00
N PHE A 31 8.01 21.27 -28.93
CA PHE A 31 7.78 19.83 -28.85
C PHE A 31 8.54 19.19 -27.68
N ALA A 32 9.79 19.57 -27.45
CA ALA A 32 10.56 19.11 -26.30
C ALA A 32 9.93 19.60 -24.99
N ALA A 33 9.51 20.87 -24.90
CA ALA A 33 8.80 21.40 -23.74
C ALA A 33 7.45 20.68 -23.52
N PHE A 34 6.71 20.37 -24.59
CA PHE A 34 5.46 19.62 -24.50
C PHE A 34 5.68 18.16 -24.09
N VAL A 35 6.74 17.50 -24.59
CA VAL A 35 7.13 16.15 -24.17
C VAL A 35 7.64 16.16 -22.73
N PHE A 36 8.41 17.16 -22.31
CA PHE A 36 8.85 17.30 -20.92
C PHE A 36 7.68 17.61 -19.99
N LEU A 37 6.73 18.46 -20.38
CA LEU A 37 5.51 18.77 -19.63
C LEU A 37 4.54 17.58 -19.59
N ALA A 38 4.43 16.81 -20.68
CA ALA A 38 3.61 15.60 -20.73
C ALA A 38 4.29 14.42 -20.00
N ALA A 39 5.62 14.36 -19.97
CA ALA A 39 6.38 13.38 -19.20
C ALA A 39 6.42 13.73 -17.71
N SER A 40 6.43 15.01 -17.34
CA SER A 40 6.30 15.44 -15.93
C SER A 40 4.86 15.32 -15.43
N ALA A 41 3.85 15.49 -16.30
CA ALA A 41 2.46 15.13 -15.99
C ALA A 41 2.25 13.60 -15.89
N ARG A 42 3.15 12.80 -16.48
CA ARG A 42 3.22 11.35 -16.32
C ARG A 42 4.19 10.89 -15.23
N VAL A 43 4.69 11.80 -14.39
CA VAL A 43 5.04 11.43 -13.01
C VAL A 43 3.71 11.27 -12.25
N GLU A 44 2.79 10.52 -12.83
CA GLU A 44 1.77 9.80 -12.11
C GLU A 44 2.52 9.04 -11.02
N ALA A 45 1.96 9.06 -9.82
CA ALA A 45 2.49 8.28 -8.72
C ALA A 45 2.29 6.78 -9.00
N GLN A 46 3.00 6.24 -10.00
CA GLN A 46 3.26 4.81 -10.11
C GLN A 46 4.13 4.43 -8.92
N ARG A 47 3.45 4.20 -7.80
CA ARG A 47 4.00 3.74 -6.54
C ARG A 47 4.20 2.24 -6.69
N ASN A 48 5.38 1.91 -7.20
CA ASN A 48 5.88 0.59 -7.60
C ASN A 48 5.05 -0.18 -8.66
N SER A 49 5.76 -0.77 -9.62
CA SER A 49 5.18 -1.57 -10.70
C SER A 49 5.14 -3.07 -10.40
N TRP A 50 5.26 -3.45 -9.13
CA TRP A 50 5.36 -4.84 -8.68
C TRP A 50 4.06 -5.62 -8.78
N THR A 51 4.05 -6.69 -9.55
CA THR A 51 2.94 -7.65 -9.62
C THR A 51 3.01 -8.66 -8.47
N SER A 52 2.01 -9.54 -8.35
CA SER A 52 2.15 -10.70 -7.46
C SER A 52 3.44 -11.46 -7.79
N ASP A 53 3.73 -11.75 -9.07
CA ASP A 53 4.96 -12.45 -9.49
C ASP A 53 6.28 -11.77 -9.06
N ASP A 54 6.25 -10.50 -8.65
CA ASP A 54 7.43 -9.79 -8.13
C ASP A 54 7.76 -10.10 -6.67
N VAL A 55 6.79 -10.59 -5.90
CA VAL A 55 6.95 -10.93 -4.49
C VAL A 55 7.76 -12.21 -4.33
N ARG A 56 8.66 -12.20 -3.36
CA ARG A 56 9.59 -13.30 -3.09
C ARG A 56 9.73 -13.48 -1.58
N PRO A 57 8.97 -14.41 -0.98
CA PRO A 57 9.17 -14.79 0.42
C PRO A 57 10.64 -15.16 0.67
N LEU A 58 11.28 -14.50 1.64
CA LEU A 58 12.69 -14.70 1.94
C LEU A 58 12.90 -16.06 2.62
N THR A 59 13.81 -16.84 2.04
CA THR A 59 14.33 -18.12 2.57
C THR A 59 15.79 -18.01 3.01
N LYS A 60 16.47 -16.92 2.66
CA LYS A 60 17.86 -16.64 2.99
C LYS A 60 18.06 -15.14 3.09
N LEU A 61 19.12 -14.73 3.79
CA LEU A 61 19.51 -13.34 3.82
C LEU A 61 20.12 -12.93 2.46
N PRO A 62 19.63 -11.83 1.83
CA PRO A 62 20.09 -11.38 0.51
C PRO A 62 21.60 -11.14 0.37
N TRP A 63 22.27 -10.83 1.48
CA TRP A 63 23.70 -10.49 1.53
C TRP A 63 24.61 -11.65 1.96
N LEU A 64 24.07 -12.82 2.34
CA LEU A 64 24.91 -13.97 2.70
C LEU A 64 25.50 -14.63 1.44
N GLY A 65 26.83 -14.76 1.39
CA GLY A 65 27.55 -15.45 0.32
C GLY A 65 27.87 -14.60 -0.92
N ALA A 66 27.61 -13.29 -0.89
CA ALA A 66 27.96 -12.37 -1.97
C ALA A 66 28.90 -11.26 -1.46
N GLU A 67 29.77 -10.74 -2.34
CA GLU A 67 30.38 -9.42 -2.13
C GLU A 67 29.26 -8.38 -1.92
N LEU A 68 29.53 -7.30 -1.18
CA LEU A 68 28.55 -6.24 -0.90
C LEU A 68 27.86 -5.78 -2.20
N ARG A 69 26.62 -6.23 -2.39
CA ARG A 69 25.81 -5.89 -3.54
C ARG A 69 25.37 -4.43 -3.44
N PRO A 70 25.08 -3.78 -4.58
CA PRO A 70 24.55 -2.42 -4.59
C PRO A 70 23.34 -2.24 -3.66
N LEU A 71 23.27 -1.08 -3.00
CA LEU A 71 22.25 -0.74 -2.01
C LEU A 71 20.83 -0.89 -2.57
N ASP A 72 20.60 -0.37 -3.77
CA ASP A 72 19.33 -0.42 -4.48
C ASP A 72 18.84 -1.85 -4.74
N VAL A 73 19.77 -2.72 -5.10
CA VAL A 73 19.52 -4.14 -5.39
C VAL A 73 19.18 -4.91 -4.10
N MET A 74 19.90 -4.65 -3.01
CA MET A 74 19.62 -5.27 -1.70
C MET A 74 18.26 -4.83 -1.14
N LEU A 75 17.97 -3.53 -1.20
CA LEU A 75 16.69 -3.03 -0.71
C LEU A 75 15.52 -3.52 -1.59
N ASP A 76 15.68 -3.64 -2.90
CA ASP A 76 14.67 -4.24 -3.78
C ASP A 76 14.35 -5.68 -3.37
N GLU A 77 15.37 -6.52 -3.16
CA GLU A 77 15.17 -7.90 -2.70
C GLU A 77 14.54 -7.99 -1.31
N ILE A 78 14.91 -7.13 -0.37
CA ILE A 78 14.32 -7.10 0.96
C ILE A 78 12.83 -6.71 0.88
N PHE A 79 12.48 -5.69 0.10
CA PHE A 79 11.09 -5.23 0.04
C PHE A 79 10.17 -6.15 -0.77
N ARG A 80 10.73 -7.08 -1.57
CA ARG A 80 9.97 -8.18 -2.16
C ARG A 80 9.49 -9.21 -1.12
N GLU A 81 9.99 -9.17 0.11
CA GLU A 81 9.36 -9.87 1.24
C GLU A 81 8.00 -9.24 1.55
N PRO A 82 6.90 -9.99 1.38
CA PRO A 82 5.57 -9.44 1.62
C PRO A 82 5.20 -9.37 3.10
N ASN A 83 5.81 -10.20 3.97
CA ASN A 83 5.54 -10.15 5.41
C ASN A 83 6.35 -9.01 6.04
N GLU A 84 5.69 -7.91 6.39
CA GLU A 84 6.29 -6.72 6.98
C GLU A 84 7.16 -7.02 8.22
N THR A 85 6.77 -8.00 9.03
CA THR A 85 7.52 -8.38 10.24
C THR A 85 8.86 -9.02 9.87
N ILE A 86 8.89 -9.91 8.88
CA ILE A 86 10.14 -10.50 8.37
C ILE A 86 10.95 -9.43 7.62
N ARG A 87 10.30 -8.63 6.76
CA ARG A 87 10.92 -7.58 5.97
C ARG A 87 11.66 -6.57 6.84
N TYR A 88 11.01 -6.01 7.86
CA TYR A 88 11.65 -5.02 8.73
C TYR A 88 12.70 -5.64 9.62
N ALA A 89 12.54 -6.89 10.03
CA ALA A 89 13.59 -7.60 10.74
C ALA A 89 14.86 -7.71 9.89
N VAL A 90 14.74 -8.23 8.66
CA VAL A 90 15.85 -8.36 7.71
C VAL A 90 16.43 -6.98 7.36
N LEU A 91 15.57 -5.98 7.12
CA LEU A 91 15.99 -4.62 6.84
C LEU A 91 16.81 -4.02 7.99
N ALA A 92 16.47 -4.31 9.25
CA ALA A 92 17.17 -3.77 10.40
C ALA A 92 18.65 -4.19 10.43
N GLU A 93 18.94 -5.47 10.20
CA GLU A 93 20.33 -5.94 10.15
C GLU A 93 21.06 -5.42 8.94
N TYR A 94 20.39 -5.38 7.79
CA TYR A 94 20.99 -4.82 6.59
C TYR A 94 21.45 -3.38 6.84
N LEU A 95 20.56 -2.55 7.38
CA LEU A 95 20.85 -1.18 7.76
C LEU A 95 21.88 -1.06 8.89
N ALA A 96 22.06 -2.08 9.74
CA ALA A 96 23.12 -2.10 10.75
C ALA A 96 24.51 -2.35 10.14
N MET A 97 24.59 -3.06 9.01
CA MET A 97 25.86 -3.41 8.36
C MET A 97 26.34 -2.40 7.34
N ILE A 98 25.45 -1.72 6.61
CA ILE A 98 25.87 -0.79 5.56
C ILE A 98 26.69 0.39 6.12
N PRO A 99 27.55 1.04 5.32
CA PRO A 99 28.23 2.25 5.74
C PRO A 99 27.26 3.33 6.19
N VAL A 100 27.63 4.08 7.23
CA VAL A 100 26.76 5.06 7.89
C VAL A 100 26.34 6.17 6.93
N GLU A 101 27.25 6.57 6.05
CA GLU A 101 27.03 7.56 4.99
C GLU A 101 25.95 7.14 3.97
N GLN A 102 25.62 5.85 3.87
CA GLN A 102 24.57 5.34 2.99
C GLN A 102 23.18 5.35 3.64
N LEU A 103 23.06 5.56 4.96
CA LEU A 103 21.77 5.48 5.66
C LEU A 103 20.74 6.49 5.15
N GLY A 104 21.18 7.68 4.73
CA GLY A 104 20.29 8.68 4.15
C GLY A 104 19.75 8.29 2.77
N GLU A 105 20.57 7.66 1.94
CA GLU A 105 20.12 7.11 0.65
C GLU A 105 19.19 5.91 0.87
N ALA A 106 19.56 5.01 1.78
CA ALA A 106 18.76 3.86 2.16
C ALA A 106 17.38 4.27 2.67
N TYR A 107 17.30 5.30 3.54
CA TYR A 107 16.03 5.87 3.99
C TYR A 107 15.14 6.24 2.81
N ASN A 108 15.65 7.04 1.87
CA ASN A 108 14.85 7.50 0.73
C ASN A 108 14.40 6.34 -0.15
N ARG A 109 15.28 5.35 -0.37
CA ARG A 109 14.97 4.16 -1.16
C ARG A 109 13.91 3.29 -0.49
N CYS A 110 13.99 3.06 0.82
CA CYS A 110 12.98 2.32 1.58
C CYS A 110 11.60 2.99 1.49
N ILE A 111 11.52 4.32 1.61
CA ILE A 111 10.25 5.05 1.46
C ILE A 111 9.65 4.88 0.07
N LEU A 112 10.48 4.90 -0.98
CA LEU A 112 10.02 4.64 -2.34
C LEU A 112 9.52 3.20 -2.51
N LEU A 113 10.25 2.23 -1.93
CA LEU A 113 9.91 0.81 -2.01
C LEU A 113 8.70 0.43 -1.16
N GLU A 114 8.38 1.18 -0.10
CA GLU A 114 7.19 0.94 0.72
C GLU A 114 5.89 1.29 -0.01
N GLY A 115 5.92 2.24 -0.94
CA GLY A 115 4.76 2.61 -1.76
C GLY A 115 3.63 3.36 -1.04
N LYS A 116 3.57 3.38 0.30
CA LYS A 116 2.54 4.09 1.09
C LYS A 116 2.62 5.62 0.95
N GLN A 117 1.46 6.27 1.03
CA GLN A 117 1.37 7.73 1.23
C GLN A 117 1.74 8.17 2.64
N THR A 118 1.44 7.31 3.61
CA THR A 118 1.66 7.50 5.05
C THR A 118 2.55 6.38 5.61
N PRO A 119 3.87 6.37 5.29
CA PRO A 119 4.79 5.34 5.74
C PRO A 119 5.23 5.55 7.21
N ASP A 120 4.29 5.90 8.09
CA ASP A 120 4.52 6.29 9.49
C ASP A 120 5.40 5.28 10.25
N GLU A 121 5.00 4.00 10.25
CA GLU A 121 5.72 2.92 10.93
C GLU A 121 7.14 2.70 10.37
N LEU A 122 7.29 2.73 9.05
CA LEU A 122 8.60 2.60 8.40
C LEU A 122 9.50 3.80 8.74
N VAL A 123 8.95 5.01 8.76
CA VAL A 123 9.71 6.22 9.12
C VAL A 123 10.20 6.12 10.56
N GLU A 124 9.35 5.75 11.50
CA GLU A 124 9.75 5.54 12.89
C GLU A 124 10.89 4.52 13.01
N PHE A 125 10.72 3.37 12.35
CA PHE A 125 11.70 2.29 12.29
C PHE A 125 13.06 2.75 11.72
N LEU A 126 13.05 3.45 10.58
CA LEU A 126 14.29 3.91 9.93
C LEU A 126 15.00 4.98 10.76
N LEU A 127 14.24 5.92 11.36
CA LEU A 127 14.81 6.95 12.23
C LEU A 127 15.49 6.35 13.45
N HIS A 128 14.91 5.30 14.04
CA HIS A 128 15.50 4.60 15.19
C HIS A 128 16.88 4.03 14.85
N ILE A 129 16.97 3.24 13.78
CA ILE A 129 18.25 2.64 13.37
C ILE A 129 19.27 3.70 12.98
N TRP A 130 18.85 4.72 12.22
CA TRP A 130 19.75 5.76 11.78
C TRP A 130 20.24 6.62 12.95
N ALA A 131 19.35 7.06 13.85
CA ALA A 131 19.73 7.88 15.00
C ALA A 131 20.68 7.15 15.95
N ARG A 132 20.58 5.83 16.05
CA ARG A 132 21.51 5.02 16.85
C ARG A 132 22.93 5.04 16.28
N ARG A 133 23.09 5.09 14.95
CA ARG A 133 24.39 4.98 14.26
C ARG A 133 25.00 6.32 13.87
N ASP A 134 24.18 7.27 13.42
CA ASP A 134 24.56 8.65 13.12
C ASP A 134 23.44 9.62 13.51
N PRO A 135 23.40 9.98 14.81
CA PRO A 135 22.39 10.86 15.34
C PRO A 135 22.38 12.25 14.71
N HIS A 136 23.54 12.78 14.27
CA HIS A 136 23.59 14.12 13.71
C HIS A 136 23.00 14.19 12.30
N ALA A 137 23.34 13.24 11.42
CA ALA A 137 22.74 13.20 10.09
C ALA A 137 21.25 12.84 10.18
N CYS A 138 20.89 11.88 11.04
CA CYS A 138 19.49 11.53 11.28
C CYS A 138 18.69 12.75 11.80
N TRP A 139 19.25 13.54 12.72
CA TRP A 139 18.59 14.74 13.24
C TRP A 139 18.29 15.78 12.15
N LYS A 140 19.22 15.97 11.20
CA LYS A 140 18.97 16.86 10.05
C LYS A 140 17.76 16.41 9.24
N LYS A 141 17.60 15.10 9.03
CA LYS A 141 16.42 14.54 8.35
C LYS A 141 15.17 14.67 9.22
N ALA A 142 15.22 14.29 10.50
CA ALA A 142 14.09 14.35 11.42
C ALA A 142 13.47 15.75 11.50
N LYS A 143 14.29 16.81 11.49
CA LYS A 143 13.80 18.19 11.44
C LYS A 143 12.87 18.48 10.25
N THR A 144 13.18 17.92 9.07
CA THR A 144 12.32 18.09 7.89
C THR A 144 10.99 17.36 8.01
N LEU A 145 10.91 16.33 8.85
CA LEU A 145 9.70 15.51 8.99
C LEU A 145 8.63 16.21 9.83
N PHE A 146 9.00 17.11 10.74
CA PHE A 146 8.02 17.93 11.48
C PHE A 146 7.14 18.75 10.54
N ASP A 147 7.69 19.21 9.42
CA ASP A 147 6.95 19.96 8.40
C ASP A 147 6.04 19.07 7.54
N LEU A 148 6.26 17.75 7.56
CA LEU A 148 5.49 16.75 6.82
C LEU A 148 4.41 16.05 7.64
N VAL A 149 4.19 16.47 8.90
CA VAL A 149 3.08 15.97 9.71
C VAL A 149 1.80 16.72 9.35
N GLY A 150 0.72 15.98 9.17
CA GLY A 150 -0.60 16.53 8.90
C GLY A 150 -1.61 15.43 8.59
N ILE A 151 -2.87 15.81 8.44
CA ILE A 151 -3.97 14.86 8.21
C ILE A 151 -4.05 13.87 9.40
N GLU A 152 -3.83 14.37 10.64
CA GLU A 152 -3.56 13.51 11.81
C GLU A 152 -4.71 12.58 12.19
N GLU A 153 -5.94 13.00 11.91
CA GLU A 153 -7.15 12.22 12.20
C GLU A 153 -7.34 11.05 11.23
N GLY A 154 -6.55 10.99 10.16
CA GLY A 154 -6.68 10.00 9.11
C GLY A 154 -7.51 10.50 7.94
N ILE A 155 -7.23 9.92 6.77
CA ILE A 155 -7.77 10.36 5.48
C ILE A 155 -9.31 10.35 5.41
N LEU A 156 -9.96 9.50 6.21
CA LEU A 156 -11.43 9.32 6.26
C LEU A 156 -12.14 10.20 7.29
N CYS A 157 -11.42 11.03 8.04
CA CYS A 157 -12.02 11.87 9.10
C CYS A 157 -12.47 13.26 8.61
N TYR A 158 -12.47 13.49 7.29
CA TYR A 158 -12.71 14.80 6.67
C TYR A 158 -13.99 14.82 5.83
N ASP A 159 -15.02 14.11 6.31
CA ASP A 159 -16.28 13.83 5.63
C ASP A 159 -17.33 14.96 5.74
N SER A 160 -17.03 16.01 6.51
CA SER A 160 -17.88 17.19 6.69
C SER A 160 -17.07 18.47 6.59
N TYR A 161 -17.68 19.52 6.03
CA TYR A 161 -17.16 20.88 6.10
C TYR A 161 -17.47 21.60 7.42
N MET A 162 -18.45 21.11 8.18
CA MET A 162 -19.06 21.82 9.32
C MET A 162 -18.70 21.20 10.67
N ASP A 163 -18.73 19.87 10.77
CA ASP A 163 -18.77 19.16 12.06
C ASP A 163 -17.46 18.42 12.40
N ARG A 164 -16.53 18.35 11.43
CA ARG A 164 -15.25 17.63 11.57
C ARG A 164 -14.07 18.57 11.76
N PRO A 165 -12.96 18.08 12.35
CA PRO A 165 -11.72 18.83 12.39
C PRO A 165 -11.32 19.27 10.98
N LYS A 166 -10.90 20.53 10.86
CA LYS A 166 -10.28 21.01 9.62
C LYS A 166 -9.06 20.16 9.34
N ILE A 167 -8.75 19.91 8.06
CA ILE A 167 -7.47 19.29 7.71
C ILE A 167 -6.38 20.22 8.24
N THR A 168 -5.42 19.68 8.97
CA THR A 168 -4.25 20.44 9.46
C THR A 168 -3.00 19.87 8.82
N VAL A 169 -2.13 20.74 8.36
CA VAL A 169 -0.79 20.39 7.89
C VAL A 169 0.19 21.38 8.51
N GLN A 170 1.35 20.90 8.96
CA GLN A 170 2.33 21.75 9.63
C GLN A 170 3.02 22.73 8.66
N ASN A 171 3.22 22.32 7.40
CA ASN A 171 3.78 23.16 6.36
C ASN A 171 3.25 22.73 4.99
N ARG A 172 2.37 23.56 4.42
CA ARG A 172 1.68 23.27 3.15
C ARG A 172 2.63 23.07 1.97
N ASP A 173 3.68 23.89 1.88
CA ASP A 173 4.61 23.83 0.76
C ASP A 173 5.50 22.59 0.84
N ALA A 174 5.95 22.23 2.05
CA ALA A 174 6.70 21.00 2.28
C ALA A 174 5.85 19.76 1.96
N PHE A 175 4.58 19.74 2.38
CA PHE A 175 3.63 18.67 2.08
C PHE A 175 3.49 18.44 0.57
N ARG A 176 3.31 19.52 -0.19
CA ARG A 176 3.15 19.48 -1.65
C ARG A 176 4.40 19.07 -2.41
N ALA A 177 5.58 19.46 -1.88
CA ALA A 177 6.86 19.07 -2.45
C ALA A 177 7.23 17.60 -2.15
N SER A 178 6.60 17.00 -1.14
CA SER A 178 6.89 15.64 -0.71
C SER A 178 6.07 14.59 -1.46
N ARG A 179 6.64 13.38 -1.58
CA ARG A 179 5.95 12.21 -2.15
C ARG A 179 5.08 11.47 -1.14
N TYR A 180 5.31 11.71 0.15
CA TYR A 180 4.65 11.08 1.29
C TYR A 180 4.46 12.12 2.39
N TRP A 181 3.63 11.79 3.37
CA TRP A 181 3.46 12.56 4.58
C TRP A 181 3.36 11.64 5.80
N LEU A 182 3.33 12.24 6.97
CA LEU A 182 3.14 11.51 8.24
C LEU A 182 1.76 11.85 8.77
N GLN A 183 0.93 10.82 8.92
CA GLN A 183 -0.34 10.97 9.63
C GLN A 183 -0.07 11.18 11.12
N GLN A 184 0.96 10.55 11.67
CA GLN A 184 1.14 10.47 13.10
C GLN A 184 2.47 11.10 13.47
N LYS A 185 2.45 12.23 14.20
CA LYS A 185 3.66 12.86 14.75
C LYS A 185 4.54 11.90 15.55
N ALA A 186 3.94 10.89 16.16
CA ALA A 186 4.64 9.84 16.90
C ALA A 186 5.67 9.07 16.04
N SER A 187 5.55 9.05 14.72
CA SER A 187 6.54 8.49 13.81
C SER A 187 7.93 9.16 13.94
N ILE A 188 7.98 10.43 14.37
CA ILE A 188 9.26 11.15 14.58
C ILE A 188 9.99 10.65 15.83
N LEU A 189 9.29 9.99 16.77
CA LEU A 189 9.86 9.52 18.03
C LEU A 189 10.89 8.40 17.85
N GLY A 190 10.92 7.76 16.68
CA GLY A 190 12.01 6.88 16.26
C GLY A 190 13.38 7.55 16.43
N PHE A 191 13.50 8.86 16.16
CA PHE A 191 14.75 9.59 16.40
C PHE A 191 15.14 9.60 17.88
N ILE A 192 14.22 9.89 18.79
CA ILE A 192 14.49 9.99 20.23
C ILE A 192 14.91 8.63 20.79
N THR A 193 14.17 7.57 20.42
CA THR A 193 14.48 6.21 20.89
C THR A 193 15.82 5.73 20.35
N GLY A 194 16.11 5.94 19.07
CA GLY A 194 17.41 5.57 18.50
C GLY A 194 18.57 6.38 19.10
N LEU A 195 18.34 7.67 19.37
CA LEU A 195 19.33 8.53 20.01
C LEU A 195 19.66 8.06 21.44
N GLN A 196 18.69 7.56 22.21
CA GLN A 196 18.94 6.98 23.55
C GLN A 196 19.96 5.84 23.48
N ASP A 197 19.86 5.00 22.46
CA ASP A 197 20.74 3.84 22.24
C ASP A 197 22.05 4.18 21.52
N SER A 198 22.27 5.44 21.16
CA SER A 198 23.44 5.89 20.42
C SER A 198 24.71 5.95 21.29
N PRO A 199 25.91 5.79 20.70
CA PRO A 199 27.17 5.84 21.44
C PRO A 199 27.63 7.27 21.78
N LEU A 200 26.82 8.29 21.50
CA LEU A 200 27.18 9.68 21.84
C LEU A 200 27.38 9.86 23.35
N PRO A 201 28.17 10.85 23.77
CA PRO A 201 28.18 11.30 25.16
C PRO A 201 26.76 11.67 25.62
N GLU A 202 26.45 11.43 26.89
CA GLU A 202 25.13 11.72 27.45
C GLU A 202 24.72 13.18 27.27
N GLU A 203 25.63 14.11 27.49
CA GLU A 203 25.39 15.55 27.30
C GLU A 203 24.94 15.88 25.87
N GLU A 204 25.54 15.23 24.87
CA GLU A 204 25.21 15.43 23.47
C GLU A 204 23.84 14.82 23.13
N ARG A 205 23.54 13.62 23.65
CA ARG A 205 22.20 13.02 23.54
C ARG A 205 21.14 13.92 24.14
N VAL A 206 21.37 14.42 25.35
CA VAL A 206 20.44 15.32 26.04
C VAL A 206 20.24 16.61 25.25
N ARG A 207 21.30 17.19 24.66
CA ARG A 207 21.18 18.39 23.82
C ARG A 207 20.28 18.14 22.61
N LEU A 208 20.53 17.07 21.84
CA LEU A 208 19.73 16.73 20.66
C LEU A 208 18.28 16.36 21.03
N MET A 209 18.05 15.70 22.17
CA MET A 209 16.69 15.44 22.67
C MET A 209 15.96 16.73 23.00
N ARG A 210 16.62 17.68 23.67
CA ARG A 210 16.03 18.98 23.98
C ARG A 210 15.67 19.74 22.70
N GLU A 211 16.57 19.80 21.72
CA GLU A 211 16.27 20.40 20.42
C GLU A 211 15.06 19.74 19.75
N CYS A 212 14.94 18.42 19.81
CA CYS A 212 13.78 17.69 19.29
C CYS A 212 12.48 18.03 20.02
N VAL A 213 12.52 18.02 21.35
CA VAL A 213 11.39 18.38 22.21
C VAL A 213 10.96 19.84 21.98
N ASP A 214 11.89 20.77 21.84
CA ASP A 214 11.60 22.18 21.61
C ASP A 214 10.88 22.40 20.27
N ILE A 215 11.34 21.74 19.19
CA ILE A 215 10.65 21.78 17.89
C ILE A 215 9.27 21.13 18.01
N TRP A 216 9.17 19.98 18.69
CA TRP A 216 7.91 19.28 18.92
C TRP A 216 6.90 20.18 19.63
N PHE A 217 7.30 20.86 20.70
CA PHE A 217 6.45 21.83 21.38
C PHE A 217 6.06 22.98 20.50
N THR A 218 7.01 23.51 19.74
CA THR A 218 6.78 24.64 18.84
C THR A 218 5.71 24.31 17.82
N LYS A 219 5.79 23.11 17.21
CA LYS A 219 4.89 22.66 16.14
C LYS A 219 3.57 22.10 16.65
N PHE A 220 3.60 21.19 17.63
CA PHE A 220 2.43 20.39 18.00
C PHE A 220 1.74 20.84 19.29
N LYS A 221 2.38 21.71 20.09
CA LYS A 221 1.85 22.19 21.38
C LYS A 221 1.51 21.07 22.39
N THR A 222 2.13 19.89 22.25
CA THR A 222 1.98 18.76 23.17
C THR A 222 3.33 18.24 23.63
N TRP A 223 3.37 17.47 24.72
CA TRP A 223 4.54 16.64 25.01
C TRP A 223 4.63 15.50 23.98
N PRO A 224 5.86 15.08 23.61
CA PRO A 224 6.09 13.75 23.06
C PRO A 224 5.46 12.71 24.00
N ASN A 225 4.43 12.00 23.54
CA ASN A 225 3.85 10.88 24.27
C ASN A 225 4.41 9.55 23.73
N LYS A 226 3.82 8.42 24.10
CA LYS A 226 4.28 7.10 23.65
C LYS A 226 4.30 7.07 22.10
N GLY A 227 5.39 6.57 21.52
CA GLY A 227 5.50 6.31 20.07
C GLY A 227 4.40 5.40 19.55
N LEU A 228 4.23 5.35 18.24
CA LEU A 228 3.34 4.35 17.62
C LEU A 228 3.84 2.95 17.92
N TYR A 229 5.16 2.85 18.13
CA TYR A 229 5.82 1.71 18.73
C TYR A 229 5.41 1.46 20.18
N SER A 230 4.38 0.63 20.35
CA SER A 230 4.29 -0.30 21.46
C SER A 230 4.73 -1.70 21.01
N ASP A 231 5.79 -2.22 21.64
CA ASP A 231 6.18 -3.66 21.73
C ASP A 231 7.09 -4.32 20.69
N TYR A 232 7.49 -3.66 19.60
CA TYR A 232 8.51 -4.23 18.69
C TYR A 232 9.95 -3.96 19.17
N ARG A 233 10.35 -4.56 20.30
CA ARG A 233 11.79 -4.67 20.64
C ARG A 233 12.41 -5.75 19.75
N TRP A 234 12.94 -5.33 18.61
CA TRP A 234 13.67 -6.14 17.63
C TRP A 234 15.05 -6.59 18.15
N SER A 235 15.15 -7.19 19.34
CA SER A 235 16.38 -7.92 19.66
C SER A 235 16.42 -9.19 18.81
N LEU A 236 16.86 -9.01 17.55
CA LEU A 236 16.80 -10.02 16.52
C LEU A 236 18.01 -10.95 16.49
N TRP A 237 18.96 -10.76 17.40
CA TRP A 237 20.18 -11.58 17.48
C TRP A 237 19.91 -13.09 17.53
N GLY A 238 18.73 -13.52 18.00
CA GLY A 238 18.29 -14.93 17.92
C GLY A 238 17.64 -15.33 16.58
N ARG A 239 16.99 -14.41 15.87
CA ARG A 239 16.10 -14.72 14.71
C ARG A 239 16.86 -14.99 13.43
N PHE A 240 18.05 -14.41 13.27
CA PHE A 240 18.88 -14.65 12.07
C PHE A 240 19.49 -16.04 12.03
N ARG A 241 19.71 -16.66 13.19
CA ARG A 241 20.17 -18.05 13.25
C ARG A 241 19.23 -18.97 12.50
N THR A 242 17.93 -18.65 12.44
CA THR A 242 16.93 -19.42 11.67
C THR A 242 17.27 -19.48 10.18
N PHE A 243 17.88 -18.42 9.61
CA PHE A 243 18.38 -18.42 8.23
C PHE A 243 19.62 -19.30 8.00
N ASP A 244 20.27 -19.76 9.07
CA ASP A 244 21.48 -20.60 9.01
C ASP A 244 21.21 -22.06 9.39
N LEU A 245 20.04 -22.37 9.97
CA LEU A 245 19.71 -23.75 10.37
C LEU A 245 19.81 -24.76 9.21
N THR A 246 20.34 -25.93 9.53
CA THR A 246 20.35 -27.10 8.65
C THR A 246 18.96 -27.74 8.60
N LEU A 247 18.72 -28.62 7.62
CA LEU A 247 17.44 -29.33 7.53
C LEU A 247 17.16 -30.16 8.79
N ASP A 248 18.19 -30.78 9.37
CA ASP A 248 18.07 -31.58 10.60
C ASP A 248 17.75 -30.72 11.84
N GLU A 249 18.14 -29.44 11.85
CA GLU A 249 17.76 -28.49 12.89
C GLU A 249 16.36 -27.89 12.66
N LEU A 250 15.92 -27.76 11.40
CA LEU A 250 14.61 -27.19 11.04
C LEU A 250 13.45 -28.15 11.36
N ARG A 251 13.62 -29.47 11.11
CA ARG A 251 12.58 -30.47 11.38
C ARG A 251 12.09 -30.46 12.83
N PRO A 252 12.94 -30.42 13.87
CA PRO A 252 12.50 -30.31 15.27
C PRO A 252 12.27 -28.87 15.75
N TYR A 253 12.44 -27.84 14.90
CA TYR A 253 12.33 -26.45 15.34
C TYR A 253 10.94 -26.14 15.91
N PRO A 254 10.83 -25.56 17.11
CA PRO A 254 9.54 -25.28 17.73
C PRO A 254 8.81 -24.17 16.96
N LEU A 255 7.52 -24.37 16.68
CA LEU A 255 6.68 -23.33 16.09
C LEU A 255 6.03 -22.56 17.24
N THR A 256 6.36 -21.26 17.36
CA THR A 256 5.93 -20.44 18.48
C THR A 256 5.26 -19.15 18.00
N ALA A 257 4.16 -18.79 18.65
CA ALA A 257 3.31 -17.66 18.25
C ALA A 257 3.22 -16.53 19.31
N ARG A 258 4.12 -16.55 20.31
CA ARG A 258 4.06 -15.69 21.52
C ARG A 258 4.12 -14.20 21.22
N ASP A 259 4.86 -13.80 20.20
CA ASP A 259 4.96 -12.42 19.74
C ASP A 259 5.30 -12.40 18.24
N ASN A 260 5.16 -11.24 17.59
CA ASN A 260 5.41 -11.09 16.15
C ASN A 260 6.82 -11.54 15.73
N GLY A 261 7.78 -11.47 16.63
CA GLY A 261 9.11 -11.99 16.40
C GLY A 261 9.24 -13.49 16.33
N ALA A 262 8.75 -14.16 17.36
CA ALA A 262 8.67 -15.62 17.41
C ALA A 262 7.89 -16.19 16.22
N ARG A 263 6.86 -15.44 15.77
CA ARG A 263 6.08 -15.74 14.56
C ARG A 263 6.92 -15.67 13.31
N ALA A 264 7.65 -14.57 13.11
CA ALA A 264 8.56 -14.40 11.98
C ALA A 264 9.66 -15.48 11.96
N GLU A 265 10.21 -15.86 13.11
CA GLU A 265 11.16 -16.98 13.20
C GLU A 265 10.56 -18.30 12.75
N SER A 266 9.39 -18.66 13.27
CA SER A 266 8.72 -19.90 12.93
C SER A 266 8.41 -19.94 11.43
N GLU A 267 7.94 -18.83 10.87
CA GLU A 267 7.67 -18.66 9.45
C GLU A 267 8.95 -18.83 8.59
N ILE A 268 10.05 -18.17 8.95
CA ILE A 268 11.34 -18.33 8.26
C ILE A 268 11.79 -19.79 8.33
N ALA A 269 11.67 -20.45 9.49
CA ALA A 269 12.05 -21.86 9.63
C ALA A 269 11.25 -22.75 8.68
N LEU A 270 9.93 -22.56 8.63
CA LEU A 270 9.04 -23.32 7.75
C LEU A 270 9.36 -23.08 6.26
N ARG A 271 9.62 -21.83 5.86
CA ARG A 271 10.00 -21.50 4.48
C ARG A 271 11.32 -22.13 4.09
N ARG A 272 12.31 -22.16 5.00
CA ARG A 272 13.61 -22.78 4.75
C ARG A 272 13.57 -24.29 4.70
N TRP A 273 12.72 -24.90 5.53
CA TRP A 273 12.49 -26.33 5.44
C TRP A 273 11.90 -26.66 4.08
N LEU A 274 10.85 -25.94 3.68
CA LEU A 274 10.23 -26.11 2.37
C LEU A 274 11.22 -25.87 1.21
N GLU A 275 12.05 -24.84 1.25
CA GLU A 275 13.08 -24.59 0.22
C GLU A 275 14.09 -25.75 0.10
N LYS A 276 14.52 -26.32 1.22
CA LYS A 276 15.51 -27.41 1.24
C LYS A 276 14.91 -28.77 0.89
N ALA A 277 13.63 -28.98 1.17
CA ALA A 277 12.94 -30.24 0.93
C ALA A 277 11.48 -30.00 0.50
N PRO A 278 11.23 -29.52 -0.74
CA PRO A 278 9.87 -29.21 -1.21
C PRO A 278 8.90 -30.39 -1.11
N GLN A 279 9.41 -31.61 -1.33
CA GLN A 279 8.64 -32.85 -1.20
C GLN A 279 8.15 -33.14 0.24
N GLU A 280 8.73 -32.49 1.27
CA GLU A 280 8.30 -32.60 2.67
C GLU A 280 7.19 -31.60 3.03
N ALA A 281 6.66 -30.83 2.07
CA ALA A 281 5.61 -29.84 2.31
C ALA A 281 4.40 -30.39 3.08
N VAL A 282 3.91 -31.59 2.76
CA VAL A 282 2.78 -32.22 3.47
C VAL A 282 3.16 -32.56 4.92
N GLN A 283 4.39 -33.04 5.15
CA GLN A 283 4.89 -33.29 6.50
C GLN A 283 4.98 -31.99 7.33
N ILE A 284 5.35 -30.88 6.68
CA ILE A 284 5.37 -29.56 7.31
C ILE A 284 3.95 -29.15 7.74
N LEU A 285 2.95 -29.33 6.86
CA LEU A 285 1.54 -29.07 7.17
C LEU A 285 1.01 -29.94 8.31
N ASP A 286 1.37 -31.22 8.33
CA ASP A 286 0.98 -32.15 9.41
C ASP A 286 1.55 -31.66 10.75
N LYS A 287 2.83 -31.25 10.78
CA LYS A 287 3.45 -30.69 11.98
C LYS A 287 2.74 -29.43 12.46
N ILE A 288 2.42 -28.51 11.54
CA ILE A 288 1.70 -27.28 11.85
C ILE A 288 0.32 -27.61 12.44
N THR A 289 -0.39 -28.58 11.86
CA THR A 289 -1.72 -29.01 12.31
C THR A 289 -1.66 -29.52 13.75
N VAL A 290 -0.73 -30.43 14.06
CA VAL A 290 -0.51 -30.95 15.42
C VAL A 290 -0.21 -29.81 16.40
N GLN A 291 0.69 -28.89 16.03
CA GLN A 291 1.03 -27.77 16.91
C GLN A 291 -0.16 -26.83 17.17
N ASN A 292 -0.99 -26.59 16.17
CA ASN A 292 -2.19 -25.77 16.29
C ASN A 292 -3.22 -26.43 17.22
N GLU A 293 -3.37 -27.75 17.17
CA GLU A 293 -4.23 -28.50 18.10
C GLU A 293 -3.69 -28.44 19.53
N GLU A 294 -2.38 -28.63 19.74
CA GLU A 294 -1.73 -28.47 21.05
C GLU A 294 -1.93 -27.06 21.61
N TRP A 295 -1.78 -26.03 20.77
CA TRP A 295 -1.98 -24.65 21.18
C TRP A 295 -3.44 -24.37 21.55
N LYS A 296 -4.40 -24.84 20.76
CA LYS A 296 -5.82 -24.72 21.09
C LYS A 296 -6.14 -25.40 22.43
N ALA A 297 -5.61 -26.60 22.66
CA ALA A 297 -5.78 -27.31 23.92
C ALA A 297 -5.17 -26.54 25.11
N TYR A 298 -3.98 -25.95 24.93
CA TYR A 298 -3.37 -25.08 25.92
C TYR A 298 -4.26 -23.86 26.22
N GLN A 299 -4.73 -23.15 25.20
CA GLN A 299 -5.61 -21.98 25.38
C GLN A 299 -6.88 -22.33 26.15
N ILE A 300 -7.53 -23.45 25.81
CA ILE A 300 -8.70 -23.95 26.55
C ILE A 300 -8.34 -24.18 28.02
N SER A 301 -7.22 -24.85 28.29
CA SER A 301 -6.80 -25.13 29.67
C SER A 301 -6.47 -23.89 30.51
N GLU A 302 -5.91 -22.84 29.88
CA GLU A 302 -5.62 -21.57 30.55
C GLU A 302 -6.91 -20.80 30.87
N ILE A 303 -7.86 -20.78 29.92
CA ILE A 303 -9.19 -20.17 30.12
C ILE A 303 -9.94 -20.89 31.24
N GLU A 304 -9.95 -22.22 31.25
CA GLU A 304 -10.57 -23.03 32.31
C GLU A 304 -9.92 -22.79 33.68
N ALA A 305 -8.63 -22.47 33.70
CA ALA A 305 -7.91 -22.10 34.92
C ALA A 305 -8.11 -20.63 35.35
N GLY A 306 -8.98 -19.88 34.67
CA GLY A 306 -9.27 -18.47 34.96
C GLY A 306 -8.13 -17.52 34.60
N ARG A 307 -7.18 -17.95 33.75
CA ARG A 307 -6.10 -17.11 33.24
C ARG A 307 -6.55 -16.43 31.95
N GLU A 308 -6.22 -15.15 31.82
CA GLU A 308 -6.42 -14.42 30.58
C GLU A 308 -5.41 -14.91 29.54
N VAL A 309 -5.89 -15.66 28.55
CA VAL A 309 -5.10 -15.94 27.35
C VAL A 309 -5.15 -14.68 26.51
N GLY A 310 -4.01 -14.02 26.33
CA GLY A 310 -3.94 -12.83 25.49
C GLY A 310 -4.52 -13.10 24.09
N PRO A 311 -4.94 -12.05 23.35
CA PRO A 311 -5.55 -12.15 22.01
C PRO A 311 -4.62 -12.74 20.92
N GLN A 312 -3.48 -13.27 21.31
CA GLN A 312 -2.53 -13.99 20.47
C GLN A 312 -3.11 -15.38 20.13
N GLY A 313 -4.16 -15.38 19.31
CA GLY A 313 -4.81 -16.59 18.80
C GLY A 313 -3.83 -17.55 18.11
N ALA A 314 -4.25 -18.82 17.96
CA ALA A 314 -3.60 -19.76 17.05
C ALA A 314 -3.41 -19.06 15.71
N LEU A 315 -2.17 -18.92 15.26
CA LEU A 315 -1.92 -18.33 13.96
C LEU A 315 -2.29 -19.32 12.88
N PRO A 316 -2.83 -18.83 11.75
CA PRO A 316 -2.95 -19.63 10.56
C PRO A 316 -1.55 -19.85 9.97
N PHE A 317 -0.79 -20.78 10.55
CA PHE A 317 0.28 -21.43 9.83
C PHE A 317 -0.33 -22.53 8.94
N PRO A 318 0.26 -22.81 7.77
CA PRO A 318 1.27 -21.97 7.12
C PRO A 318 0.67 -20.65 6.64
N SER A 319 1.51 -19.63 6.48
CA SER A 319 1.08 -18.37 5.87
C SER A 319 0.76 -18.55 4.37
N THR A 320 0.06 -17.58 3.79
CA THR A 320 -0.15 -17.48 2.34
C THR A 320 1.18 -17.39 1.59
N GLU A 321 2.17 -16.70 2.14
CA GLU A 321 3.51 -16.60 1.59
C GLU A 321 4.24 -17.94 1.54
N TRP A 322 4.03 -18.80 2.52
CA TRP A 322 4.60 -20.14 2.52
C TRP A 322 3.97 -21.01 1.44
N LEU A 323 2.63 -20.96 1.28
CA LEU A 323 1.93 -21.65 0.19
C LEU A 323 2.38 -21.15 -1.18
N TRP A 324 2.64 -19.85 -1.30
CA TRP A 324 3.22 -19.29 -2.52
C TRP A 324 4.62 -19.85 -2.80
N LEU A 325 5.49 -19.85 -1.80
CA LEU A 325 6.81 -20.47 -1.94
C LEU A 325 6.67 -21.93 -2.38
N TRP A 326 5.72 -22.69 -1.84
CA TRP A 326 5.48 -24.08 -2.23
C TRP A 326 5.05 -24.20 -3.69
N ARG A 327 4.08 -23.40 -4.12
CA ARG A 327 3.67 -23.32 -5.53
C ARG A 327 4.86 -23.09 -6.47
N GLY A 328 5.80 -22.24 -6.08
CA GLY A 328 6.99 -21.97 -6.89
C GLY A 328 8.02 -23.11 -6.92
N LEU A 329 8.13 -23.87 -5.84
CA LEU A 329 9.12 -24.95 -5.68
C LEU A 329 8.64 -26.31 -6.17
N ASP A 330 7.39 -26.67 -5.90
CA ASP A 330 6.78 -27.97 -6.22
C ASP A 330 5.25 -27.82 -6.50
N PRO A 331 4.87 -27.23 -7.65
CA PRO A 331 3.47 -27.02 -7.99
C PRO A 331 2.69 -28.33 -8.15
N GLU A 332 3.33 -29.41 -8.61
CA GLU A 332 2.69 -30.72 -8.79
C GLU A 332 2.40 -31.41 -7.46
N GLY A 333 3.34 -31.32 -6.49
CA GLY A 333 3.12 -31.78 -5.12
C GLY A 333 1.97 -31.03 -4.44
N MET A 334 1.95 -29.70 -4.56
CA MET A 334 0.87 -28.86 -4.04
C MET A 334 -0.48 -29.20 -4.67
N LEU A 335 -0.54 -29.38 -6.00
CA LEU A 335 -1.75 -29.80 -6.70
C LEU A 335 -2.24 -31.18 -6.25
N THR A 336 -1.32 -32.15 -6.13
CA THR A 336 -1.64 -33.50 -5.68
C THR A 336 -2.20 -33.50 -4.26
N TRP A 337 -1.61 -32.71 -3.36
CA TRP A 337 -2.11 -32.53 -2.01
C TRP A 337 -3.48 -31.84 -2.00
N ALA A 338 -3.65 -30.71 -2.70
CA ALA A 338 -4.90 -29.95 -2.74
C ALA A 338 -6.09 -30.76 -3.31
N ARG A 339 -5.83 -31.70 -4.23
CA ARG A 339 -6.82 -32.66 -4.74
C ARG A 339 -7.23 -33.71 -3.71
N ARG A 340 -6.32 -34.12 -2.82
CA ARG A 340 -6.53 -35.17 -1.81
C ARG A 340 -6.98 -34.63 -0.46
N ALA A 341 -6.85 -33.33 -0.23
CA ALA A 341 -7.27 -32.68 1.01
C ALA A 341 -8.75 -32.98 1.30
N GLY A 342 -9.00 -33.59 2.47
CA GLY A 342 -10.34 -34.08 2.84
C GLY A 342 -11.31 -32.99 3.29
N SER A 343 -10.79 -31.87 3.80
CA SER A 343 -11.60 -30.70 4.15
C SER A 343 -11.56 -29.67 3.02
N VAL A 344 -12.72 -29.30 2.50
CA VAL A 344 -12.85 -28.28 1.44
C VAL A 344 -13.07 -26.88 1.99
N SER A 345 -13.43 -26.76 3.28
CA SER A 345 -13.59 -25.50 4.00
C SER A 345 -12.37 -25.11 4.83
N ASP A 346 -11.33 -25.94 4.83
CA ASP A 346 -10.06 -25.60 5.49
C ASP A 346 -9.43 -24.38 4.79
N PRO A 347 -9.11 -23.29 5.53
CA PRO A 347 -8.58 -22.07 4.92
C PRO A 347 -7.27 -22.26 4.16
N VAL A 348 -6.40 -23.18 4.60
CA VAL A 348 -5.12 -23.48 3.93
C VAL A 348 -5.39 -24.21 2.62
N VAL A 349 -6.34 -25.14 2.60
CA VAL A 349 -6.79 -25.82 1.39
C VAL A 349 -7.43 -24.85 0.40
N LEU A 350 -8.28 -23.93 0.89
CA LEU A 350 -8.92 -22.91 0.06
C LEU A 350 -7.90 -21.96 -0.56
N ALA A 351 -6.95 -21.44 0.22
CA ALA A 351 -5.87 -20.59 -0.27
C ALA A 351 -5.03 -21.31 -1.35
N ALA A 352 -4.66 -22.56 -1.10
CA ALA A 352 -3.90 -23.36 -2.04
C ALA A 352 -4.66 -23.65 -3.34
N ARG A 353 -5.95 -24.01 -3.26
CA ARG A 353 -6.80 -24.19 -4.44
C ARG A 353 -6.96 -22.87 -5.19
N GLY A 354 -7.21 -21.77 -4.48
CA GLY A 354 -7.24 -20.40 -5.01
C GLY A 354 -6.05 -20.08 -5.90
N MET A 355 -4.84 -20.32 -5.39
CA MET A 355 -3.57 -20.16 -6.12
C MET A 355 -3.47 -21.02 -7.40
N LEU A 356 -4.06 -22.21 -7.39
CA LEU A 356 -3.95 -23.20 -8.46
C LEU A 356 -5.07 -23.12 -9.51
N LEU A 357 -6.16 -22.40 -9.26
CA LEU A 357 -7.36 -22.40 -10.11
C LEU A 357 -7.09 -22.00 -11.58
N SER A 358 -6.17 -21.06 -11.83
CA SER A 358 -5.76 -20.68 -13.20
C SER A 358 -4.80 -21.68 -13.87
N GLN A 359 -4.24 -22.62 -13.11
CA GLN A 359 -3.23 -23.58 -13.58
C GLN A 359 -3.80 -24.99 -13.83
N VAL A 360 -4.95 -25.30 -13.24
CA VAL A 360 -5.61 -26.60 -13.42
C VAL A 360 -6.52 -26.62 -14.65
N ASP A 361 -6.78 -27.83 -15.16
CA ASP A 361 -7.76 -28.05 -16.23
C ASP A 361 -9.19 -27.70 -15.79
N GLU A 362 -10.06 -27.48 -16.77
CA GLU A 362 -11.45 -27.08 -16.54
C GLU A 362 -12.23 -28.10 -15.70
N ARG A 363 -11.95 -29.39 -15.88
CA ARG A 363 -12.59 -30.46 -15.10
C ARG A 363 -12.24 -30.34 -13.61
N THR A 364 -10.96 -30.24 -13.28
CA THR A 364 -10.47 -30.09 -11.89
C THR A 364 -11.04 -28.83 -11.26
N ARG A 365 -11.07 -27.73 -12.02
CA ARG A 365 -11.68 -26.46 -11.60
C ARG A 365 -13.17 -26.64 -11.27
N ALA A 366 -13.93 -27.29 -12.15
CA ALA A 366 -15.36 -27.57 -11.93
C ALA A 366 -15.60 -28.48 -10.73
N GLU A 367 -14.77 -29.50 -10.53
CA GLU A 367 -14.80 -30.38 -9.36
C GLU A 367 -14.61 -29.59 -8.06
N TRP A 368 -13.62 -28.69 -8.01
CA TRP A 368 -13.38 -27.86 -6.81
C TRP A 368 -14.52 -26.86 -6.55
N PHE A 369 -15.07 -26.23 -7.58
CA PHE A 369 -16.23 -25.35 -7.40
C PHE A 369 -17.46 -26.12 -6.92
N GLN A 370 -17.72 -27.32 -7.46
CA GLN A 370 -18.83 -28.15 -7.01
C GLN A 370 -18.64 -28.58 -5.55
N ALA A 371 -17.44 -29.05 -5.20
CA ALA A 371 -17.14 -29.44 -3.82
C ALA A 371 -17.27 -28.27 -2.83
N ALA A 372 -16.89 -27.05 -3.23
CA ALA A 372 -17.06 -25.86 -2.40
C ALA A 372 -18.54 -25.48 -2.21
N ARG A 373 -19.40 -25.70 -3.21
CA ARG A 373 -20.87 -25.51 -3.09
C ARG A 373 -21.51 -26.57 -2.20
N ASP A 374 -21.07 -27.81 -2.34
CA ASP A 374 -21.62 -28.93 -1.56
C ASP A 374 -21.22 -28.84 -0.07
N ALA A 375 -20.22 -28.02 0.26
CA ALA A 375 -19.71 -27.85 1.62
C ALA A 375 -20.56 -26.93 2.50
N ASP A 376 -21.33 -26.01 1.90
CA ASP A 376 -22.11 -25.01 2.62
C ASP A 376 -23.33 -24.56 1.80
N GLU A 377 -24.52 -24.63 2.40
CA GLU A 377 -25.79 -24.29 1.74
C GLU A 377 -25.86 -22.82 1.32
N HIS A 378 -25.12 -21.95 2.01
CA HIS A 378 -25.02 -20.52 1.77
C HIS A 378 -23.85 -20.13 0.88
N ASP A 379 -23.19 -21.12 0.25
CA ASP A 379 -22.23 -20.85 -0.79
C ASP A 379 -20.98 -20.09 -0.22
N ALA A 380 -20.77 -20.07 1.11
CA ALA A 380 -19.68 -19.34 1.76
C ALA A 380 -18.29 -19.88 1.39
N VAL A 381 -18.14 -21.20 1.34
CA VAL A 381 -16.86 -21.86 0.98
C VAL A 381 -16.48 -21.58 -0.47
N LEU A 382 -17.45 -21.56 -1.39
CA LEU A 382 -17.20 -21.15 -2.77
C LEU A 382 -16.87 -19.66 -2.87
N SER A 383 -17.47 -18.83 -2.01
CA SER A 383 -17.14 -17.41 -1.92
C SER A 383 -15.68 -17.20 -1.55
N ASP A 384 -15.24 -17.87 -0.49
CA ASP A 384 -13.85 -17.83 -0.03
C ASP A 384 -12.89 -18.37 -1.08
N LEU A 385 -13.24 -19.47 -1.76
CA LEU A 385 -12.41 -20.02 -2.84
C LEU A 385 -12.23 -19.01 -3.99
N LEU A 386 -13.28 -18.31 -4.40
CA LEU A 386 -13.21 -17.28 -5.43
C LEU A 386 -12.43 -16.05 -4.95
N GLY A 387 -12.60 -15.62 -3.70
CA GLY A 387 -11.78 -14.60 -3.06
C GLY A 387 -10.30 -14.97 -3.07
N GLN A 388 -9.96 -16.19 -2.69
CA GLN A 388 -8.59 -16.69 -2.75
C GLN A 388 -8.03 -16.74 -4.18
N TRP A 389 -8.86 -17.05 -5.19
CA TRP A 389 -8.43 -17.03 -6.58
C TRP A 389 -8.18 -15.62 -7.11
N SER A 390 -9.04 -14.67 -6.71
CA SER A 390 -9.02 -13.30 -7.20
C SER A 390 -7.70 -12.60 -6.90
N ILE A 391 -7.09 -12.91 -5.75
CA ILE A 391 -5.73 -12.48 -5.37
C ILE A 391 -4.70 -12.74 -6.48
N TRP A 392 -4.85 -13.85 -7.23
CA TRP A 392 -3.87 -14.31 -8.22
C TRP A 392 -4.27 -14.02 -9.66
N ASP A 393 -5.56 -14.15 -9.96
CA ASP A 393 -6.12 -13.94 -11.28
C ASP A 393 -7.52 -13.34 -11.16
N THR A 394 -7.55 -12.09 -10.68
CA THR A 394 -8.76 -11.25 -10.56
C THR A 394 -9.66 -11.37 -11.78
N ARG A 395 -9.10 -11.30 -12.99
CA ARG A 395 -9.91 -11.30 -14.22
C ARG A 395 -10.62 -12.63 -14.43
N ALA A 396 -9.94 -13.76 -14.22
CA ALA A 396 -10.57 -15.06 -14.35
C ALA A 396 -11.57 -15.31 -13.22
N ALA A 397 -11.19 -15.01 -11.97
CA ALA A 397 -12.04 -15.14 -10.79
C ALA A 397 -13.35 -14.34 -10.95
N MET A 398 -13.27 -13.06 -11.32
CA MET A 398 -14.43 -12.20 -11.54
C MET A 398 -15.33 -12.69 -12.68
N ARG A 399 -14.74 -13.16 -13.79
CA ARG A 399 -15.53 -13.75 -14.89
C ARG A 399 -16.27 -15.01 -14.45
N THR A 400 -15.62 -15.86 -13.65
CA THR A 400 -16.25 -17.07 -13.13
C THR A 400 -17.31 -16.75 -12.08
N ALA A 401 -17.06 -15.80 -11.17
CA ALA A 401 -18.04 -15.34 -10.21
C ALA A 401 -19.28 -14.77 -10.91
N LEU A 402 -19.11 -14.00 -11.99
CA LEU A 402 -20.19 -13.60 -12.89
C LEU A 402 -20.82 -14.79 -13.65
N GLY A 403 -20.16 -15.93 -13.80
CA GLY A 403 -20.75 -17.12 -14.38
C GLY A 403 -21.81 -17.76 -13.47
N PHE A 404 -21.72 -17.55 -12.17
CA PHE A 404 -22.64 -18.12 -11.20
C PHE A 404 -23.95 -17.31 -11.15
N GLN A 405 -25.06 -17.97 -11.50
CA GLN A 405 -26.34 -17.34 -11.89
C GLN A 405 -27.23 -16.89 -10.73
N LYS A 406 -26.87 -17.13 -9.46
CA LYS A 406 -27.70 -16.69 -8.34
C LYS A 406 -27.56 -15.17 -8.18
N HIS A 407 -28.66 -14.45 -8.39
CA HIS A 407 -28.80 -13.04 -7.99
C HIS A 407 -28.49 -12.95 -6.48
N GLU A 408 -27.70 -11.96 -6.05
CA GLU A 408 -27.26 -11.76 -4.64
C GLU A 408 -26.28 -12.82 -4.10
N SER A 409 -25.34 -13.29 -4.92
CA SER A 409 -24.38 -14.28 -4.44
C SER A 409 -23.25 -13.66 -3.59
N PRO A 410 -23.02 -14.12 -2.35
CA PRO A 410 -21.90 -13.67 -1.50
C PRO A 410 -20.53 -13.85 -2.16
N HIS A 411 -20.44 -14.75 -3.15
CA HIS A 411 -19.23 -15.03 -3.93
C HIS A 411 -18.60 -13.81 -4.56
N LEU A 412 -19.41 -12.96 -5.18
CA LEU A 412 -18.86 -11.80 -5.85
C LEU A 412 -18.28 -10.83 -4.83
N SER A 413 -18.80 -10.84 -3.59
CA SER A 413 -18.39 -9.91 -2.53
C SER A 413 -17.01 -10.25 -2.05
N SER A 414 -16.79 -11.52 -1.74
CA SER A 414 -15.48 -12.00 -1.32
C SER A 414 -14.43 -11.83 -2.43
N THR A 415 -14.80 -12.13 -3.69
CA THR A 415 -13.92 -11.90 -4.85
C THR A 415 -13.52 -10.44 -4.97
N VAL A 416 -14.51 -9.56 -4.92
CA VAL A 416 -14.35 -8.12 -5.03
C VAL A 416 -13.54 -7.53 -3.87
N GLN A 417 -13.88 -7.89 -2.64
CA GLN A 417 -13.18 -7.47 -1.43
C GLN A 417 -11.73 -7.94 -1.47
N SER A 418 -11.49 -9.18 -1.89
CA SER A 418 -10.15 -9.73 -2.07
C SER A 418 -9.36 -9.02 -3.18
N ASP A 419 -10.01 -8.61 -4.27
CA ASP A 419 -9.37 -7.81 -5.33
C ASP A 419 -9.01 -6.40 -4.85
N ALA A 420 -9.90 -5.76 -4.09
CA ALA A 420 -9.74 -4.43 -3.53
C ALA A 420 -8.63 -4.37 -2.47
N THR A 421 -8.67 -5.29 -1.53
CA THR A 421 -7.71 -5.37 -0.42
C THR A 421 -6.43 -6.11 -0.81
N ASN A 422 -6.42 -6.75 -1.98
CA ASN A 422 -5.40 -7.65 -2.48
C ASN A 422 -5.15 -8.88 -1.58
N ASN A 423 -5.82 -9.02 -0.41
CA ASN A 423 -5.49 -9.91 0.73
C ASN A 423 -3.99 -10.04 1.08
N PHE A 424 -3.15 -9.22 0.44
CA PHE A 424 -1.74 -9.07 0.59
C PHE A 424 -1.56 -7.77 1.36
N LEU A 425 -1.21 -7.94 2.61
CA LEU A 425 -0.98 -6.85 3.53
C LEU A 425 0.30 -6.02 3.27
N PRO A 426 1.16 -6.22 2.24
CA PRO A 426 2.13 -5.17 1.96
C PRO A 426 1.55 -4.12 0.97
N PRO A 427 1.57 -2.84 1.34
CA PRO A 427 1.13 -1.69 0.53
C PRO A 427 1.98 -1.42 -0.73
N ASN A 428 3.03 -2.21 -0.97
CA ASN A 428 4.08 -1.94 -1.95
C ASN A 428 3.89 -2.65 -3.29
N LEU A 429 2.82 -3.42 -3.44
CA LEU A 429 2.46 -4.04 -4.70
C LEU A 429 1.82 -3.01 -5.63
N ARG A 430 2.14 -3.10 -6.93
CA ARG A 430 1.31 -2.52 -7.98
C ARG A 430 -0.09 -3.03 -7.73
N HIS A 431 -1.00 -2.09 -7.65
CA HIS A 431 -2.42 -2.35 -7.59
C HIS A 431 -2.96 -2.90 -8.92
N GLY A 432 -2.39 -4.00 -9.43
CA GLY A 432 -2.82 -4.64 -10.66
C GLY A 432 -4.32 -4.93 -10.62
N ASN A 433 -4.82 -5.34 -9.46
CA ASN A 433 -6.22 -5.64 -9.23
C ASN A 433 -7.07 -4.36 -9.14
N LEU A 434 -6.55 -3.27 -8.57
CA LEU A 434 -7.29 -1.99 -8.57
C LEU A 434 -7.38 -1.42 -9.99
N GLY A 435 -6.31 -1.51 -10.79
CA GLY A 435 -6.36 -1.16 -12.22
C GLY A 435 -7.46 -1.91 -12.97
N PHE A 436 -7.62 -3.21 -12.68
CA PHE A 436 -8.74 -3.99 -13.18
C PHE A 436 -10.09 -3.48 -12.64
N ILE A 437 -10.23 -3.22 -11.33
CA ILE A 437 -11.45 -2.70 -10.70
C ILE A 437 -11.91 -1.39 -11.36
N ARG A 438 -10.99 -0.46 -11.63
CA ARG A 438 -11.30 0.81 -12.32
C ARG A 438 -11.77 0.60 -13.75
N GLU A 439 -11.19 -0.36 -14.47
CA GLU A 439 -11.56 -0.67 -15.84
C GLU A 439 -12.78 -1.59 -15.94
N PHE A 440 -13.26 -2.10 -14.80
CA PHE A 440 -14.35 -3.04 -14.76
C PHE A 440 -15.68 -2.35 -15.13
N ASP A 441 -16.44 -2.99 -16.00
CA ASP A 441 -17.74 -2.48 -16.42
C ASP A 441 -18.78 -2.70 -15.31
N VAL A 442 -18.96 -1.68 -14.47
CA VAL A 442 -19.94 -1.66 -13.37
C VAL A 442 -21.36 -1.96 -13.85
N GLU A 443 -21.71 -1.67 -15.11
CA GLU A 443 -23.02 -1.98 -15.67
C GLU A 443 -23.28 -3.50 -15.77
N LEU A 444 -22.23 -4.33 -15.80
CA LEU A 444 -22.38 -5.79 -15.68
C LEU A 444 -22.84 -6.20 -14.28
N LEU A 445 -22.43 -5.44 -13.25
CA LEU A 445 -22.80 -5.67 -11.86
C LEU A 445 -24.20 -5.15 -11.56
N ARG A 446 -24.56 -3.97 -12.08
CA ARG A 446 -25.92 -3.39 -11.93
C ARG A 446 -27.05 -4.30 -12.40
N LYS A 447 -26.78 -5.17 -13.37
CA LYS A 447 -27.76 -6.16 -13.85
C LYS A 447 -28.04 -7.28 -12.85
N ARG A 448 -27.25 -7.39 -11.78
CA ARG A 448 -27.18 -8.56 -10.90
C ARG A 448 -27.30 -8.23 -9.42
N PHE A 449 -26.89 -7.04 -9.02
CA PHE A 449 -26.90 -6.56 -7.64
C PHE A 449 -27.75 -5.30 -7.54
N ASP A 450 -28.34 -5.09 -6.37
CA ASP A 450 -28.91 -3.80 -6.06
C ASP A 450 -27.83 -2.71 -5.98
N ASP A 451 -28.26 -1.46 -6.01
CA ASP A 451 -27.35 -0.33 -5.96
C ASP A 451 -26.58 -0.26 -4.62
N GLY A 452 -27.11 -0.81 -3.51
CA GLY A 452 -26.46 -0.79 -2.19
C GLY A 452 -25.22 -1.68 -2.14
N TYR A 453 -25.28 -2.86 -2.73
CA TYR A 453 -24.15 -3.77 -2.80
C TYR A 453 -23.00 -3.22 -3.67
N LEU A 454 -23.32 -2.59 -4.81
CA LEU A 454 -22.30 -1.93 -5.66
C LEU A 454 -21.63 -0.77 -4.95
N TYR A 455 -22.37 -0.16 -4.04
CA TYR A 455 -21.95 0.97 -3.25
C TYR A 455 -21.00 0.54 -2.13
N ASP A 456 -21.28 -0.59 -1.46
CA ASP A 456 -20.36 -1.21 -0.51
C ASP A 456 -19.05 -1.65 -1.18
N TRP A 457 -19.13 -2.26 -2.37
CA TRP A 457 -17.94 -2.59 -3.17
C TRP A 457 -17.05 -1.37 -3.39
N ALA A 458 -17.64 -0.30 -3.92
CA ALA A 458 -16.86 0.86 -4.25
C ALA A 458 -16.25 1.49 -3.00
N THR A 459 -16.94 1.43 -1.87
CA THR A 459 -16.45 1.88 -0.56
C THR A 459 -15.18 1.12 -0.14
N GLU A 460 -15.22 -0.21 -0.11
CA GLU A 460 -14.06 -1.03 0.29
C GLU A 460 -12.87 -0.85 -0.65
N ALA A 461 -13.13 -0.81 -1.97
CA ALA A 461 -12.10 -0.54 -2.97
C ALA A 461 -11.40 0.79 -2.72
N MET A 462 -12.16 1.83 -2.40
CA MET A 462 -11.63 3.15 -2.12
C MET A 462 -10.81 3.20 -0.83
N GLU A 463 -11.24 2.50 0.23
CA GLU A 463 -10.50 2.44 1.49
C GLU A 463 -9.11 1.85 1.34
N ALA A 464 -9.00 0.75 0.57
CA ALA A 464 -7.72 0.15 0.25
C ALA A 464 -6.87 1.08 -0.62
N TRP A 465 -7.46 1.68 -1.67
CA TRP A 465 -6.76 2.54 -2.61
C TRP A 465 -6.25 3.83 -1.98
N GLY A 466 -7.05 4.44 -1.10
CA GLY A 466 -6.73 5.72 -0.47
C GLY A 466 -5.52 5.71 0.44
N ARG A 467 -5.12 4.52 0.94
CA ARG A 467 -3.87 4.35 1.69
C ARG A 467 -2.63 4.48 0.81
N VAL A 468 -2.79 4.30 -0.50
CA VAL A 468 -1.67 4.31 -1.46
C VAL A 468 -1.75 5.49 -2.42
N ASP A 469 -2.91 5.79 -3.00
CA ASP A 469 -3.12 6.99 -3.80
C ASP A 469 -4.53 7.58 -3.64
N VAL A 470 -4.65 8.58 -2.77
CA VAL A 470 -5.88 9.37 -2.57
C VAL A 470 -6.43 9.98 -3.86
N GLY A 471 -5.59 10.33 -4.84
CA GLY A 471 -6.04 10.95 -6.09
C GLY A 471 -6.68 9.93 -7.04
N GLU A 472 -6.13 8.73 -7.13
CA GLU A 472 -6.80 7.62 -7.82
C GLU A 472 -8.09 7.19 -7.12
N ALA A 473 -8.06 7.05 -5.78
CA ALA A 473 -9.24 6.72 -4.99
C ALA A 473 -10.39 7.73 -5.20
N ALA A 474 -10.08 9.03 -5.13
CA ALA A 474 -11.04 10.10 -5.37
C ALA A 474 -11.64 10.08 -6.78
N ARG A 475 -10.82 9.80 -7.81
CA ARG A 475 -11.29 9.68 -9.20
C ARG A 475 -12.25 8.52 -9.37
N TYR A 476 -11.87 7.35 -8.86
CA TYR A 476 -12.69 6.15 -8.89
C TYR A 476 -14.03 6.39 -8.19
N GLY A 477 -14.00 6.99 -6.99
CA GLY A 477 -15.18 7.35 -6.23
C GLY A 477 -16.12 8.29 -6.98
N LEU A 478 -15.61 9.40 -7.52
CA LEU A 478 -16.48 10.32 -8.25
C LEU A 478 -17.08 9.68 -9.50
N GLU A 479 -16.29 8.90 -10.24
CA GLU A 479 -16.78 8.19 -11.43
C GLU A 479 -17.90 7.21 -11.07
N GLY A 480 -17.73 6.44 -9.99
CA GLY A 480 -18.76 5.52 -9.50
C GLY A 480 -20.03 6.24 -9.03
N LEU A 481 -19.92 7.32 -8.25
CA LEU A 481 -21.07 8.13 -7.84
C LEU A 481 -21.85 8.67 -9.04
N MET A 482 -21.15 9.12 -10.09
CA MET A 482 -21.76 9.62 -11.31
C MET A 482 -22.44 8.52 -12.15
N LYS A 483 -21.88 7.31 -12.19
CA LYS A 483 -22.44 6.18 -12.96
C LYS A 483 -23.61 5.50 -12.25
N LEU A 484 -23.44 5.21 -10.96
CA LEU A 484 -24.44 4.52 -10.16
C LEU A 484 -25.71 5.37 -9.97
N ASN A 485 -25.56 6.70 -9.96
CA ASN A 485 -26.67 7.64 -9.78
C ASN A 485 -27.46 7.36 -8.48
N HIS A 486 -26.75 6.89 -7.44
CA HIS A 486 -27.30 6.62 -6.11
C HIS A 486 -27.79 7.90 -5.43
N TYR A 487 -27.11 9.03 -5.70
CA TYR A 487 -27.51 10.36 -5.25
C TYR A 487 -27.96 11.23 -6.42
N PRO A 488 -28.97 12.10 -6.23
CA PRO A 488 -29.31 13.09 -7.22
C PRO A 488 -28.09 13.95 -7.56
N ARG A 489 -27.81 14.07 -8.86
CA ARG A 489 -26.69 14.85 -9.39
C ARG A 489 -26.61 16.27 -8.80
N SER A 490 -27.74 16.94 -8.62
CA SER A 490 -27.81 18.28 -8.04
C SER A 490 -27.31 18.33 -6.61
N ASP A 491 -27.56 17.29 -5.83
CA ASP A 491 -27.25 17.27 -4.40
C ASP A 491 -25.77 16.92 -4.20
N LEU A 492 -25.21 16.04 -5.03
CA LEU A 492 -23.77 15.81 -5.08
C LEU A 492 -23.00 17.12 -5.42
N ILE A 493 -23.49 17.91 -6.39
CA ILE A 493 -22.87 19.21 -6.72
C ILE A 493 -22.91 20.17 -5.53
N LYS A 494 -24.06 20.28 -4.84
CA LYS A 494 -24.20 21.14 -3.66
C LYS A 494 -23.26 20.70 -2.54
N PHE A 495 -23.15 19.39 -2.30
CA PHE A 495 -22.30 18.83 -1.25
C PHE A 495 -20.83 19.13 -1.50
N LEU A 496 -20.35 18.88 -2.72
CA LEU A 496 -18.97 19.19 -3.10
C LEU A 496 -18.67 20.69 -3.11
N LYS A 497 -19.68 21.56 -3.21
CA LYS A 497 -19.58 23.02 -3.04
C LYS A 497 -19.71 23.50 -1.59
N GLY A 498 -19.90 22.60 -0.64
CA GLY A 498 -20.18 22.95 0.75
C GLY A 498 -21.50 23.71 0.96
N GLU A 499 -22.43 23.62 0.01
CA GLU A 499 -23.76 24.26 0.08
C GLU A 499 -24.75 23.45 0.94
N ASN A 500 -24.51 22.15 1.13
CA ASN A 500 -25.22 21.28 2.07
C ASN A 500 -24.24 20.30 2.75
N ASN A 501 -24.69 19.67 3.83
CA ASN A 501 -23.92 18.65 4.57
C ASN A 501 -24.73 17.35 4.73
N GLU A 502 -25.66 17.08 3.81
CA GLU A 502 -26.60 15.95 3.91
C GLU A 502 -25.94 14.57 3.79
N PHE A 503 -24.70 14.52 3.30
CA PHE A 503 -23.95 13.28 3.06
C PHE A 503 -22.71 13.13 3.95
N SER A 504 -22.59 13.90 5.03
CA SER A 504 -21.50 13.70 5.99
C SER A 504 -21.76 12.48 6.87
N ASP A 505 -20.70 11.74 7.20
CA ASP A 505 -20.71 10.63 8.17
C ASP A 505 -21.68 9.50 7.79
N THR A 506 -21.95 9.34 6.51
CA THR A 506 -22.73 8.21 5.98
C THR A 506 -21.95 6.90 6.00
N GLY A 507 -20.62 6.96 6.20
CA GLY A 507 -19.79 5.77 6.35
C GLY A 507 -19.51 5.06 5.03
N ASP A 508 -19.76 5.71 3.90
CA ASP A 508 -20.01 5.07 2.63
C ASP A 508 -19.29 5.75 1.45
N MET A 509 -19.56 5.34 0.20
CA MET A 509 -18.78 5.78 -0.96
C MET A 509 -18.73 7.31 -1.14
N ILE A 510 -19.82 8.05 -0.88
CA ILE A 510 -19.82 9.51 -1.01
C ILE A 510 -18.92 10.17 0.04
N ASP A 511 -18.99 9.69 1.28
CA ASP A 511 -18.09 10.09 2.35
C ASP A 511 -16.63 9.81 1.96
N ARG A 512 -16.29 8.56 1.61
CA ARG A 512 -14.92 8.19 1.21
C ARG A 512 -14.43 9.05 0.05
N THR A 513 -15.26 9.25 -0.97
CA THR A 513 -14.93 10.08 -2.15
C THR A 513 -14.62 11.51 -1.72
N PHE A 514 -15.46 12.08 -0.88
CA PHE A 514 -15.32 13.45 -0.43
C PHE A 514 -14.06 13.65 0.44
N CYS A 515 -13.82 12.75 1.40
CA CYS A 515 -12.60 12.66 2.17
C CYS A 515 -11.35 12.65 1.28
N TYR A 516 -11.31 11.76 0.28
CA TYR A 516 -10.17 11.66 -0.63
C TYR A 516 -10.00 12.87 -1.54
N LEU A 517 -11.09 13.46 -2.04
CA LEU A 517 -11.04 14.69 -2.83
C LEU A 517 -10.43 15.84 -2.01
N ARG A 518 -10.83 15.99 -0.75
CA ARG A 518 -10.29 17.04 0.12
C ARG A 518 -8.83 16.82 0.43
N VAL A 519 -8.44 15.60 0.79
CA VAL A 519 -7.03 15.28 1.03
C VAL A 519 -6.21 15.50 -0.24
N TRP A 520 -6.68 15.06 -1.41
CA TRP A 520 -6.02 15.26 -2.69
C TRP A 520 -5.79 16.75 -3.01
N ALA A 521 -6.80 17.59 -2.79
CA ALA A 521 -6.70 19.04 -2.94
C ALA A 521 -5.62 19.67 -2.04
N VAL A 522 -5.42 19.14 -0.84
CA VAL A 522 -4.34 19.57 0.06
C VAL A 522 -2.98 19.13 -0.47
N VAL A 523 -2.82 17.84 -0.74
CA VAL A 523 -1.50 17.23 -0.97
C VAL A 523 -0.99 17.44 -2.40
N ARG A 524 -1.87 17.49 -3.40
CA ARG A 524 -1.51 17.62 -4.83
C ARG A 524 -2.53 18.45 -5.61
N PRO A 525 -2.67 19.75 -5.28
CA PRO A 525 -3.66 20.64 -5.90
C PRO A 525 -3.49 20.76 -7.42
N ASP A 526 -2.26 20.77 -7.94
CA ASP A 526 -2.00 20.97 -9.36
C ASP A 526 -2.37 19.73 -10.19
N GLU A 527 -2.15 18.54 -9.62
CA GLU A 527 -2.62 17.27 -10.20
C GLU A 527 -4.15 17.27 -10.27
N MET A 528 -4.82 17.59 -9.16
CA MET A 528 -6.27 17.66 -9.09
C MET A 528 -6.85 18.71 -10.06
N LYS A 529 -6.23 19.90 -10.14
CA LYS A 529 -6.63 20.95 -11.09
C LYS A 529 -6.57 20.48 -12.55
N THR A 530 -5.49 19.76 -12.89
CA THR A 530 -5.32 19.19 -14.23
C THR A 530 -6.40 18.16 -14.54
N TRP A 531 -6.73 17.31 -13.58
CA TRP A 531 -7.81 16.33 -13.72
C TRP A 531 -9.19 17.00 -13.83
N ILE A 532 -9.51 17.98 -12.99
CA ILE A 532 -10.79 18.73 -13.03
C ILE A 532 -11.04 19.29 -14.43
N ALA A 533 -10.01 19.80 -15.12
CA ALA A 533 -10.13 20.32 -16.48
C ALA A 533 -10.61 19.29 -17.52
N THR A 534 -10.45 17.98 -17.25
CA THR A 534 -10.89 16.89 -18.12
C THR A 534 -12.37 16.55 -17.96
N ILE A 535 -13.00 16.98 -16.86
CA ILE A 535 -14.40 16.68 -16.54
C ILE A 535 -15.31 17.45 -17.48
N GLN A 536 -16.12 16.74 -18.26
CA GLN A 536 -16.97 17.33 -19.30
C GLN A 536 -18.13 18.16 -18.73
N ASP A 537 -18.67 17.74 -17.58
CA ASP A 537 -19.78 18.44 -16.94
C ASP A 537 -19.30 19.72 -16.24
N SER A 538 -19.75 20.88 -16.73
CA SER A 538 -19.33 22.19 -16.20
C SER A 538 -19.75 22.42 -14.75
N ALA A 539 -20.93 21.97 -14.34
CA ALA A 539 -21.42 22.18 -12.97
C ALA A 539 -20.64 21.31 -11.98
N MET A 540 -20.25 20.09 -12.35
CA MET A 540 -19.33 19.27 -11.55
C MET A 540 -17.94 19.90 -11.50
N ARG A 541 -17.44 20.39 -12.64
CA ARG A 541 -16.13 21.05 -12.72
C ARG A 541 -16.07 22.25 -11.77
N ASP A 542 -17.11 23.08 -11.75
CA ASP A 542 -17.22 24.22 -10.84
C ASP A 542 -17.25 23.77 -9.37
N ALA A 543 -17.99 22.70 -9.05
CA ALA A 543 -18.05 22.16 -7.70
C ALA A 543 -16.68 21.67 -7.19
N LEU A 544 -15.98 20.89 -8.01
CA LEU A 544 -14.66 20.37 -7.66
C LEU A 544 -13.59 21.47 -7.61
N THR A 545 -13.73 22.50 -8.45
CA THR A 545 -12.86 23.69 -8.38
C THR A 545 -13.05 24.40 -7.06
N TRP A 546 -14.30 24.56 -6.61
CA TRP A 546 -14.60 25.13 -5.30
C TRP A 546 -14.01 24.27 -4.17
N LEU A 547 -14.16 22.94 -4.22
CA LEU A 547 -13.56 22.03 -3.23
C LEU A 547 -12.03 22.15 -3.20
N LEU A 548 -11.39 22.19 -4.36
CA LEU A 548 -9.95 22.37 -4.50
C LEU A 548 -9.45 23.69 -3.86
N GLU A 549 -10.24 24.74 -3.96
CA GLU A 549 -9.95 26.05 -3.36
C GLU A 549 -10.27 26.10 -1.87
N ASN A 550 -11.20 25.26 -1.40
CA ASN A 550 -11.69 25.22 -0.01
C ASN A 550 -11.55 23.84 0.66
N PRO A 551 -10.38 23.16 0.59
CA PRO A 551 -10.26 21.81 1.14
C PRO A 551 -10.28 21.78 2.67
N TRP A 552 -10.11 22.93 3.30
CA TRP A 552 -9.97 23.11 4.76
C TRP A 552 -11.30 23.28 5.50
N GLY A 553 -12.42 23.53 4.81
CA GLY A 553 -13.67 23.95 5.45
C GLY A 553 -14.30 25.19 4.81
N THR A 554 -15.55 25.48 5.15
CA THR A 554 -16.31 26.69 4.75
C THR A 554 -16.11 27.88 5.70
N GLY A 555 -15.52 27.68 6.88
CA GLY A 555 -15.25 28.76 7.83
C GLY A 555 -14.02 29.58 7.45
N GLU A 556 -14.02 30.89 7.75
CA GLU A 556 -12.87 31.79 7.51
C GLU A 556 -11.57 31.09 7.90
N ASN A 557 -10.65 30.99 6.94
CA ASN A 557 -9.30 30.51 7.18
C ASN A 557 -8.63 31.55 8.08
N VAL A 558 -8.69 31.35 9.39
CA VAL A 558 -7.73 31.97 10.29
C VAL A 558 -6.40 31.33 9.92
N GLU A 559 -5.57 32.09 9.20
CA GLU A 559 -4.18 31.75 8.93
C GLU A 559 -3.56 31.17 10.21
N GLN A 560 -3.18 29.90 10.18
CA GLN A 560 -2.34 29.26 11.19
C GLN A 560 -0.99 28.93 10.58
#